data_AF-A0A2T0QIH2-F1
#
_entry.id   AF-A0A2T0QIH2-F1
#
_cell.length_a   1.000
_cell.length_b   1.000
_cell.length_c   1.000
_cell.angle_alpha   90.00
_cell.angle_beta   90.00
_cell.angle_gamma   90.00
#
_symmetry.space_group_name_H-M   'P 1'
#
loop_
_entity.id
_entity.type
_entity.pdbx_description
1 polymer ?
#
loop_
_entity_poly.entity_id
_entity_poly.type
_entity_poly.pdbx_seq_one_letter_code
_entity_poly.pdbx_strand_id
1 'polypeptide(L)'
;MVSYTCNLSLGDTPTILANADAHAHSFSNYILALNIATEAIDSDHPVPAGFIVNPELLGACQQANFGATYPMPVREPLQQALDHWSIKAAIPDDIAENIAGYVLAVNWLTRTVAPSVTFGWQINLWGVGYSEWIYDDGIDPAQKAQQTADYVTSLGVYDAPYEPDFLAIDRYEADDFTQRAYVNGYCYGPREWDRYFDFCKAVSRALKLPVMPWQMPASRIPNTTDPVATDFDSQHWGTGGSCLLGDPAIGSNYENVHPTILALQFPEAFQQYMGATAEDMFIRSEPFDISNPLYGDFPLRGIFSVLLGGGATTGIVSAIGNPEPWARQKLNAYMNQPITFDQ
;
A
#
# COMPACT_ATOMS: atom_id res chain seq x y z
N MET A 1 -10.68 -3.26 5.50
CA MET A 1 -11.36 -1.96 5.37
C MET A 1 -10.33 -0.85 5.47
N VAL A 2 -10.55 0.27 4.79
CA VAL A 2 -9.71 1.46 4.90
C VAL A 2 -10.46 2.50 5.73
N SER A 3 -9.81 3.07 6.75
CA SER A 3 -10.38 4.14 7.56
C SER A 3 -9.47 5.36 7.51
N TYR A 4 -10.02 6.48 7.04
CA TYR A 4 -9.35 7.77 7.08
C TYR A 4 -9.81 8.50 8.34
N THR A 5 -9.02 8.42 9.42
CA THR A 5 -9.24 9.27 10.62
C THR A 5 -8.58 10.64 10.47
N CYS A 6 -7.74 10.82 9.45
CA CYS A 6 -7.20 12.06 8.91
C CYS A 6 -6.74 11.75 7.47
N ASN A 7 -7.19 12.55 6.49
CA ASN A 7 -6.94 12.28 5.09
C ASN A 7 -5.96 13.30 4.51
N LEU A 8 -4.75 12.86 4.14
CA LEU A 8 -3.71 13.72 3.54
C LEU A 8 -3.58 13.56 2.02
N SER A 9 -4.43 12.77 1.36
CA SER A 9 -4.34 12.45 -0.07
C SER A 9 -4.47 13.66 -1.02
N LEU A 10 -5.01 14.79 -0.55
CA LEU A 10 -5.24 16.00 -1.36
C LEU A 10 -4.08 17.02 -1.28
N GLY A 11 -3.03 16.70 -0.53
CA GLY A 11 -1.97 17.66 -0.19
C GLY A 11 -2.39 18.64 0.91
N ASP A 12 -1.55 19.64 1.18
CA ASP A 12 -1.72 20.61 2.29
C ASP A 12 -1.72 19.99 3.70
N THR A 13 -0.67 19.21 3.97
CA THR A 13 -0.47 18.56 5.27
C THR A 13 -0.57 19.52 6.48
N PRO A 14 0.02 20.73 6.48
CA PRO A 14 -0.06 21.61 7.65
C PRO A 14 -1.49 22.04 8.01
N THR A 15 -2.31 22.40 7.02
CA THR A 15 -3.69 22.82 7.27
C THR A 15 -4.54 21.66 7.77
N ILE A 16 -4.38 20.47 7.18
CA ILE A 16 -5.17 19.30 7.55
C ILE A 16 -4.80 18.85 8.97
N LEU A 17 -3.51 18.77 9.30
CA LEU A 17 -3.04 18.44 10.64
C LEU A 17 -3.46 19.47 11.70
N ALA A 18 -3.82 20.70 11.33
CA ALA A 18 -4.31 21.71 12.27
C ALA A 18 -5.85 21.69 12.45
N ASN A 19 -6.58 20.86 11.69
CA ASN A 19 -8.04 20.94 11.60
C ASN A 19 -8.75 20.07 12.66
N ALA A 20 -8.93 20.65 13.85
CA ALA A 20 -9.59 19.99 14.98
C ALA A 20 -11.01 19.46 14.67
N ASP A 21 -11.81 20.21 13.91
CA ASP A 21 -13.18 19.81 13.55
C ASP A 21 -13.19 18.59 12.62
N ALA A 22 -12.31 18.59 11.62
CA ALA A 22 -12.13 17.42 10.75
C ALA A 22 -11.66 16.19 11.55
N HIS A 23 -10.76 16.36 12.53
CA HIS A 23 -10.32 15.26 13.38
C HIS A 23 -11.48 14.69 14.21
N ALA A 24 -12.36 15.53 14.77
CA ALA A 24 -13.51 15.08 15.57
C ALA A 24 -14.48 14.24 14.73
N HIS A 25 -14.81 14.70 13.53
CA HIS A 25 -15.62 13.95 12.57
C HIS A 25 -14.97 12.62 12.18
N SER A 26 -13.66 12.63 11.99
CA SER A 26 -12.94 11.46 11.50
C SER A 26 -12.77 10.40 12.59
N PHE A 27 -12.53 10.78 13.85
CA PHE A 27 -12.64 9.87 14.99
C PHE A 27 -14.06 9.32 15.15
N SER A 28 -15.09 10.16 14.99
CA SER A 28 -16.49 9.73 15.10
C SER A 28 -16.84 8.69 14.03
N ASN A 29 -16.41 8.90 12.78
CA ASN A 29 -16.63 7.93 11.70
C ASN A 29 -15.87 6.63 11.94
N TYR A 30 -14.69 6.69 12.56
CA TYR A 30 -13.96 5.48 12.90
C TYR A 30 -14.66 4.67 13.99
N ILE A 31 -15.15 5.33 15.04
CA ILE A 31 -15.95 4.68 16.09
C ILE A 31 -17.17 3.98 15.49
N LEU A 32 -17.88 4.62 14.56
CA LEU A 32 -18.98 3.98 13.84
C LEU A 32 -18.54 2.69 13.15
N ALA A 33 -17.44 2.73 12.39
CA ALA A 33 -16.93 1.57 11.67
C ALA A 33 -16.49 0.44 12.62
N LEU A 34 -15.87 0.79 13.76
CA LEU A 34 -15.50 -0.16 14.81
C LEU A 34 -16.73 -0.79 15.47
N ASN A 35 -17.78 0.00 15.75
CA ASN A 35 -19.03 -0.53 16.31
C ASN A 35 -19.70 -1.50 15.34
N ILE A 36 -19.80 -1.14 14.05
CA ILE A 36 -20.35 -2.03 13.01
C ILE A 36 -19.56 -3.34 12.94
N ALA A 37 -18.22 -3.28 13.02
CA ALA A 37 -17.41 -4.49 13.04
C ALA A 37 -17.69 -5.34 14.30
N THR A 38 -17.77 -4.72 15.48
CA THR A 38 -18.08 -5.42 16.73
C THR A 38 -19.45 -6.09 16.71
N GLU A 39 -20.45 -5.50 16.05
CA GLU A 39 -21.78 -6.10 15.87
C GLU A 39 -21.77 -7.38 15.03
N ALA A 40 -20.75 -7.56 14.18
CA ALA A 40 -20.59 -8.73 13.31
C ALA A 40 -19.83 -9.91 13.97
N ILE A 41 -19.49 -9.82 15.27
CA ILE A 41 -18.81 -10.90 15.97
C ILE A 41 -19.76 -12.08 16.19
N ASP A 42 -19.33 -13.26 15.73
CA ASP A 42 -19.98 -14.54 16.01
C ASP A 42 -18.92 -15.66 16.18
N SER A 43 -19.36 -16.91 16.29
CA SER A 43 -18.46 -18.06 16.47
C SER A 43 -17.56 -18.35 15.26
N ASP A 44 -18.02 -17.98 14.07
CA ASP A 44 -17.32 -18.21 12.80
C ASP A 44 -16.42 -17.01 12.46
N HIS A 45 -16.72 -15.83 13.00
CA HIS A 45 -16.04 -14.56 12.78
C HIS A 45 -15.58 -13.89 14.10
N PRO A 46 -14.70 -14.54 14.91
CA PRO A 46 -14.23 -13.97 16.16
C PRO A 46 -13.37 -12.71 15.99
N VAL A 47 -12.77 -12.54 14.80
CA VAL A 47 -12.12 -11.32 14.32
C VAL A 47 -12.96 -10.78 13.17
N PRO A 48 -13.86 -9.82 13.41
CA PRO A 48 -14.93 -9.50 12.46
C PRO A 48 -14.46 -8.62 11.29
N ALA A 49 -13.36 -7.88 11.47
CA ALA A 49 -12.82 -6.99 10.47
C ALA A 49 -11.32 -6.71 10.67
N GLY A 50 -10.67 -6.30 9.59
CA GLY A 50 -9.33 -5.72 9.58
C GLY A 50 -9.32 -4.30 9.02
N PHE A 51 -8.59 -3.39 9.66
CA PHE A 51 -8.53 -1.97 9.28
C PHE A 51 -7.11 -1.53 8.86
N ILE A 52 -7.00 -0.87 7.72
CA ILE A 52 -5.86 0.01 7.41
C ILE A 52 -6.26 1.41 7.84
N VAL A 53 -5.53 2.00 8.78
CA VAL A 53 -5.84 3.32 9.32
C VAL A 53 -4.95 4.39 8.72
N ASN A 54 -5.56 5.55 8.44
CA ASN A 54 -4.92 6.78 7.98
C ASN A 54 -3.93 6.61 6.83
N PRO A 55 -4.37 6.07 5.68
CA PRO A 55 -3.54 6.13 4.50
C PRO A 55 -3.08 7.54 4.19
N GLU A 56 -1.86 7.66 3.65
CA GLU A 56 -1.12 8.88 3.37
C GLU A 56 -0.61 9.63 4.60
N LEU A 57 -1.08 9.34 5.82
CA LEU A 57 -0.71 10.14 6.99
C LEU A 57 0.78 10.03 7.31
N LEU A 58 1.26 8.82 7.56
CA LEU A 58 2.66 8.62 7.93
C LEU A 58 3.59 8.96 6.75
N GLY A 59 3.21 8.60 5.52
CA GLY A 59 4.00 8.90 4.32
C GLY A 59 4.16 10.40 4.08
N ALA A 60 3.07 11.17 4.12
CA ALA A 60 3.12 12.61 3.90
C ALA A 60 3.84 13.34 5.03
N CYS A 61 3.65 12.93 6.28
CA CYS A 61 4.39 13.51 7.40
C CYS A 61 5.89 13.17 7.30
N GLN A 62 6.26 11.96 6.89
CA GLN A 62 7.65 11.59 6.65
C GLN A 62 8.28 12.46 5.54
N GLN A 63 7.59 12.60 4.41
CA GLN A 63 8.07 13.39 3.28
C GLN A 63 8.21 14.89 3.64
N ALA A 64 7.28 15.42 4.44
CA ALA A 64 7.31 16.79 4.93
C ALA A 64 8.27 17.00 6.12
N ASN A 65 8.95 15.95 6.60
CA ASN A 65 9.83 15.96 7.77
C ASN A 65 9.11 16.43 9.05
N PHE A 66 7.85 16.04 9.22
CA PHE A 66 7.07 16.25 10.44
C PHE A 66 7.25 15.07 11.38
N GLY A 67 7.94 15.30 12.50
CA GLY A 67 8.22 14.29 13.52
C GLY A 67 7.16 14.22 14.62
N ALA A 68 7.39 13.34 15.60
CA ALA A 68 6.51 13.04 16.72
C ALA A 68 5.92 14.26 17.44
N THR A 69 6.72 15.32 17.62
CA THR A 69 6.34 16.51 18.38
C THR A 69 5.65 17.59 17.54
N TYR A 70 5.40 17.35 16.25
CA TYR A 70 4.72 18.32 15.40
C TYR A 70 3.29 18.56 15.93
N PRO A 71 2.86 19.82 16.18
CA PRO A 71 1.57 20.11 16.81
C PRO A 71 0.37 19.61 16.00
N MET A 72 -0.60 19.00 16.68
CA MET A 72 -1.83 18.49 16.10
C MET A 72 -2.91 18.48 17.20
N PRO A 73 -4.14 18.99 16.96
CA PRO A 73 -5.21 18.87 17.93
C PRO A 73 -5.73 17.43 17.98
N VAL A 74 -5.75 16.82 19.17
CA VAL A 74 -6.07 15.41 19.40
C VAL A 74 -7.09 15.22 20.52
N ARG A 75 -6.83 15.71 21.74
CA ARG A 75 -7.62 15.28 22.92
C ARG A 75 -9.05 15.79 22.87
N GLU A 76 -9.23 17.08 22.56
CA GLU A 76 -10.57 17.66 22.44
C GLU A 76 -11.37 17.01 21.29
N PRO A 77 -10.84 16.89 20.05
CA PRO A 77 -11.52 16.15 18.98
C PRO A 77 -11.89 14.70 19.34
N LEU A 78 -10.98 13.99 20.02
CA LEU A 78 -11.22 12.62 20.48
C LEU A 78 -12.34 12.57 21.52
N GLN A 79 -12.35 13.49 22.48
CA GLN A 79 -13.41 13.57 23.50
C GLN A 79 -14.77 13.85 22.85
N GLN A 80 -14.84 14.78 21.89
CA GLN A 80 -16.08 15.07 21.17
C GLN A 80 -16.64 13.83 20.45
N ALA A 81 -15.75 13.02 19.85
CA ALA A 81 -16.15 11.77 19.19
C ALA A 81 -16.65 10.71 20.18
N LEU A 82 -15.98 10.56 21.34
CA LEU A 82 -16.43 9.66 22.41
C LEU A 82 -17.81 10.10 22.95
N ASP A 83 -18.00 11.39 23.17
CA ASP A 83 -19.26 11.96 23.65
C ASP A 83 -20.40 11.75 22.65
N HIS A 84 -20.14 11.96 21.35
CA HIS A 84 -21.11 11.74 20.28
C HIS A 84 -21.65 10.30 20.30
N TRP A 85 -20.77 9.31 20.50
CA TRP A 85 -21.13 7.89 20.59
C TRP A 85 -21.45 7.41 22.02
N SER A 86 -21.52 8.32 22.99
CA SER A 86 -21.77 8.01 24.41
C SER A 86 -20.80 6.98 25.01
N ILE A 87 -19.55 6.94 24.55
CA ILE A 87 -18.50 6.04 25.03
C ILE A 87 -17.88 6.62 26.29
N LYS A 88 -17.96 5.87 27.39
CA LYS A 88 -17.39 6.26 28.69
C LYS A 88 -16.01 5.65 28.88
N ALA A 89 -15.00 6.26 28.25
CA ALA A 89 -13.60 5.90 28.41
C ALA A 89 -12.77 7.14 28.76
N ALA A 90 -11.82 7.01 29.68
CA ALA A 90 -10.90 8.08 30.01
C ALA A 90 -9.74 8.07 29.00
N ILE A 91 -9.52 9.19 28.31
CA ILE A 91 -8.39 9.36 27.39
C ILE A 91 -7.09 9.33 28.21
N PRO A 92 -6.14 8.42 27.92
CA PRO A 92 -4.83 8.36 28.57
C PRO A 92 -4.13 9.72 28.65
N ASP A 93 -3.44 10.00 29.75
CA ASP A 93 -2.79 11.30 30.01
C ASP A 93 -1.58 11.58 29.08
N ASP A 94 -0.99 10.53 28.52
CA ASP A 94 0.15 10.56 27.60
C ASP A 94 -0.24 10.83 26.14
N ILE A 95 -1.53 10.80 25.80
CA ILE A 95 -2.03 11.31 24.51
C ILE A 95 -1.87 12.83 24.49
N ALA A 96 -0.85 13.30 23.76
CA ALA A 96 -0.49 14.70 23.62
C ALA A 96 -1.11 15.39 22.38
N GLU A 97 -1.02 16.72 22.32
CA GLU A 97 -1.47 17.55 21.18
C GLU A 97 -0.41 17.61 20.07
N ASN A 98 -0.02 16.44 19.54
CA ASN A 98 0.96 16.28 18.47
C ASN A 98 0.76 14.98 17.68
N ILE A 99 1.56 14.76 16.62
CA ILE A 99 1.46 13.57 15.77
C ILE A 99 1.60 12.26 16.57
N ALA A 100 2.55 12.16 17.50
CA ALA A 100 2.70 10.95 18.30
C ALA A 100 1.48 10.71 19.22
N GLY A 101 0.92 11.78 19.80
CA GLY A 101 -0.33 11.72 20.56
C GLY A 101 -1.52 11.29 19.70
N TYR A 102 -1.59 11.75 18.44
CA TYR A 102 -2.63 11.30 17.50
C TYR A 102 -2.50 9.82 17.15
N VAL A 103 -1.27 9.35 16.88
CA VAL A 103 -0.98 7.94 16.65
C VAL A 103 -1.43 7.08 17.84
N LEU A 104 -1.03 7.49 19.05
CA LEU A 104 -1.43 6.81 20.28
C LEU A 104 -2.95 6.85 20.49
N ALA A 105 -3.61 7.96 20.18
CA ALA A 105 -5.05 8.11 20.27
C ALA A 105 -5.81 7.13 19.37
N VAL A 106 -5.40 6.98 18.10
CA VAL A 106 -6.00 6.02 17.17
C VAL A 106 -5.80 4.59 17.68
N ASN A 107 -4.57 4.22 18.06
CA ASN A 107 -4.25 2.90 18.61
C ASN A 107 -5.09 2.56 19.85
N TRP A 108 -5.11 3.48 20.83
CA TRP A 108 -5.90 3.35 22.06
C TRP A 108 -7.40 3.23 21.76
N LEU A 109 -7.92 4.06 20.87
CA LEU A 109 -9.33 4.07 20.50
C LEU A 109 -9.75 2.72 19.90
N THR A 110 -8.96 2.17 18.98
CA THR A 110 -9.23 0.87 18.38
C THR A 110 -9.32 -0.23 19.43
N ARG A 111 -8.31 -0.31 20.31
CA ARG A 111 -8.28 -1.33 21.39
C ARG A 111 -9.36 -1.11 22.45
N THR A 112 -9.83 0.12 22.64
CA THR A 112 -10.89 0.47 23.59
C THR A 112 -12.27 0.13 23.06
N VAL A 113 -12.55 0.43 21.79
CA VAL A 113 -13.89 0.29 21.20
C VAL A 113 -14.12 -1.09 20.60
N ALA A 114 -13.10 -1.68 19.98
CA ALA A 114 -13.22 -2.95 19.26
C ALA A 114 -11.94 -3.81 19.43
N PRO A 115 -11.66 -4.32 20.63
CA PRO A 115 -10.42 -5.06 20.91
C PRO A 115 -10.21 -6.30 20.04
N SER A 116 -11.28 -6.89 19.50
CA SER A 116 -11.24 -8.08 18.64
C SER A 116 -10.91 -7.81 17.18
N VAL A 117 -10.94 -6.56 16.71
CA VAL A 117 -10.56 -6.25 15.32
C VAL A 117 -9.04 -6.30 15.17
N THR A 118 -8.58 -6.58 13.96
CA THR A 118 -7.20 -6.34 13.59
C THR A 118 -7.05 -4.96 12.94
N PHE A 119 -5.92 -4.30 13.15
CA PHE A 119 -5.63 -3.04 12.46
C PHE A 119 -4.14 -2.84 12.21
N GLY A 120 -3.83 -2.02 11.20
CA GLY A 120 -2.48 -1.64 10.85
C GLY A 120 -2.44 -0.23 10.28
N TRP A 121 -1.30 0.44 10.43
CA TRP A 121 -1.04 1.73 9.80
C TRP A 121 -0.59 1.54 8.37
N GLN A 122 -0.45 2.65 7.65
CA GLN A 122 0.05 2.64 6.30
C GLN A 122 1.22 3.61 6.13
N ILE A 123 2.19 3.21 5.30
CA ILE A 123 3.29 4.05 4.81
C ILE A 123 3.29 4.04 3.29
N ASN A 124 3.88 5.09 2.69
CA ASN A 124 4.07 5.17 1.25
C ASN A 124 5.54 4.91 0.88
N LEU A 125 5.75 4.28 -0.27
CA LEU A 125 7.08 4.10 -0.86
C LEU A 125 7.82 5.43 -1.03
N TRP A 126 7.09 6.49 -1.41
CA TRP A 126 7.62 7.83 -1.61
C TRP A 126 7.86 8.60 -0.30
N GLY A 127 7.43 8.07 0.86
CA GLY A 127 7.54 8.75 2.16
C GLY A 127 8.99 9.11 2.54
N VAL A 128 9.97 8.35 2.03
CA VAL A 128 11.43 8.61 2.15
C VAL A 128 11.93 9.73 1.22
N GLY A 129 11.06 10.66 0.86
CA GLY A 129 11.33 11.85 0.07
C GLY A 129 10.83 11.79 -1.37
N TYR A 130 10.98 10.64 -2.03
CA TYR A 130 10.63 10.42 -3.45
C TYR A 130 10.49 8.92 -3.72
N SER A 131 9.91 8.48 -4.84
CA SER A 131 9.73 7.04 -5.18
C SER A 131 10.76 6.51 -6.17
N GLU A 132 11.38 7.40 -6.95
CA GLU A 132 12.25 7.07 -8.08
C GLU A 132 13.54 6.37 -7.66
N TRP A 133 13.87 6.34 -6.35
CA TRP A 133 14.96 5.52 -5.82
C TRP A 133 14.78 4.03 -6.16
N ILE A 134 13.55 3.58 -6.42
CA ILE A 134 13.27 2.21 -6.82
C ILE A 134 14.01 1.85 -8.12
N TYR A 135 14.29 2.84 -8.98
CA TYR A 135 15.01 2.64 -10.22
C TYR A 135 16.54 2.73 -10.07
N ASP A 136 17.05 3.28 -8.97
CA ASP A 136 18.49 3.56 -8.81
C ASP A 136 19.26 2.32 -8.32
N ASP A 137 20.23 1.84 -9.11
CA ASP A 137 21.11 0.72 -8.76
C ASP A 137 22.04 1.03 -7.58
N GLY A 138 22.34 2.30 -7.33
CA GLY A 138 23.16 2.75 -6.21
C GLY A 138 22.43 2.78 -4.87
N ILE A 139 21.10 2.59 -4.86
CA ILE A 139 20.28 2.61 -3.66
C ILE A 139 19.84 1.19 -3.31
N ASP A 140 20.16 0.75 -2.08
CA ASP A 140 19.67 -0.50 -1.52
C ASP A 140 18.25 -0.29 -0.95
N PRO A 141 17.23 -1.06 -1.38
CA PRO A 141 15.89 -1.03 -0.77
C PRO A 141 15.90 -1.15 0.76
N ALA A 142 16.85 -1.90 1.34
CA ALA A 142 16.98 -2.04 2.78
C ALA A 142 17.36 -0.73 3.49
N GLN A 143 18.14 0.14 2.83
CA GLN A 143 18.48 1.46 3.37
C GLN A 143 17.23 2.34 3.48
N LYS A 144 16.40 2.37 2.44
CA LYS A 144 15.15 3.12 2.43
C LYS A 144 14.15 2.55 3.43
N ALA A 145 14.06 1.23 3.52
CA ALA A 145 13.24 0.54 4.51
C ALA A 145 13.64 0.91 5.94
N GLN A 146 14.93 0.98 6.24
CA GLN A 146 15.41 1.39 7.57
C GLN A 146 15.01 2.84 7.89
N GLN A 147 15.13 3.77 6.93
CA GLN A 147 14.70 5.16 7.13
C GLN A 147 13.20 5.25 7.46
N THR A 148 12.37 4.46 6.78
CA THR A 148 10.94 4.40 7.10
C THR A 148 10.68 3.75 8.46
N ALA A 149 11.35 2.65 8.78
CA ALA A 149 11.20 1.97 10.06
C ALA A 149 11.61 2.87 11.25
N ASP A 150 12.72 3.61 11.11
CA ASP A 150 13.18 4.58 12.11
C ASP A 150 12.15 5.69 12.30
N TYR A 151 11.56 6.20 11.22
CA TYR A 151 10.51 7.21 11.27
C TYR A 151 9.27 6.68 12.00
N VAL A 152 8.74 5.52 11.59
CA VAL A 152 7.59 4.87 12.22
C VAL A 152 7.84 4.60 13.70
N THR A 153 9.03 4.13 14.07
CA THR A 153 9.44 3.91 15.46
C THR A 153 9.48 5.22 16.24
N SER A 154 10.00 6.30 15.64
CA SER A 154 10.09 7.61 16.30
C SER A 154 8.73 8.21 16.67
N LEU A 155 7.66 7.79 15.99
CA LEU A 155 6.28 8.22 16.26
C LEU A 155 5.59 7.37 17.34
N GLY A 156 6.20 6.28 17.81
CA GLY A 156 5.60 5.37 18.79
C GLY A 156 4.46 4.51 18.23
N VAL A 157 4.42 4.26 16.91
CA VAL A 157 3.31 3.56 16.25
C VAL A 157 3.06 2.17 16.82
N TYR A 158 4.11 1.47 17.26
CA TYR A 158 4.05 0.11 17.80
C TYR A 158 4.42 0.04 19.29
N ASP A 159 4.30 1.15 20.01
CA ASP A 159 4.52 1.16 21.46
C ASP A 159 3.36 0.48 22.19
N ALA A 160 3.70 -0.31 23.22
CA ALA A 160 2.73 -0.94 24.10
C ALA A 160 1.91 0.10 24.88
N PRO A 161 0.65 -0.22 25.28
CA PRO A 161 -0.01 -1.53 25.18
C PRO A 161 -1.06 -1.62 24.06
N TYR A 162 -1.02 -0.70 23.07
CA TYR A 162 -2.05 -0.57 22.05
C TYR A 162 -1.51 -0.86 20.65
N GLU A 163 -0.58 -1.80 20.54
CA GLU A 163 0.13 -2.10 19.31
C GLU A 163 -0.85 -2.47 18.18
N PRO A 164 -0.67 -1.90 16.96
CA PRO A 164 -1.26 -2.41 15.73
C PRO A 164 -0.67 -3.78 15.36
N ASP A 165 -1.38 -4.54 14.54
CA ASP A 165 -1.01 -5.91 14.19
C ASP A 165 -0.14 -6.00 12.93
N PHE A 166 -0.19 -4.99 12.05
CA PHE A 166 0.55 -4.98 10.79
C PHE A 166 0.88 -3.57 10.26
N LEU A 167 1.65 -3.51 9.18
CA LEU A 167 1.89 -2.28 8.40
C LEU A 167 1.55 -2.49 6.92
N ALA A 168 0.67 -1.67 6.38
CA ALA A 168 0.41 -1.61 4.95
C ALA A 168 1.44 -0.71 4.25
N ILE A 169 1.88 -1.10 3.05
CA ILE A 169 2.92 -0.37 2.31
C ILE A 169 2.38 -0.01 0.94
N ASP A 170 2.10 1.28 0.71
CA ASP A 170 1.59 1.77 -0.55
C ASP A 170 2.67 1.98 -1.61
N ARG A 171 2.49 1.36 -2.77
CA ARG A 171 3.29 1.61 -3.97
C ARG A 171 2.77 2.77 -4.80
N TYR A 172 1.46 3.04 -4.80
CA TYR A 172 0.65 3.73 -5.83
C TYR A 172 -0.03 2.77 -6.82
N GLU A 173 -1.35 2.77 -6.79
CA GLU A 173 -2.23 1.76 -7.40
C GLU A 173 -2.23 1.69 -8.93
N ALA A 174 -1.72 2.68 -9.64
CA ALA A 174 -1.94 2.81 -11.08
C ALA A 174 -1.32 1.67 -11.90
N ASP A 175 -2.05 1.19 -12.92
CA ASP A 175 -1.57 0.19 -13.87
C ASP A 175 -0.38 0.73 -14.67
N ASP A 176 0.73 -0.01 -14.73
CA ASP A 176 2.03 0.50 -15.16
C ASP A 176 2.05 1.13 -16.56
N PHE A 177 1.24 0.63 -17.49
CA PHE A 177 1.16 1.14 -18.86
C PHE A 177 0.00 2.12 -19.08
N THR A 178 -0.43 2.82 -18.01
CA THR A 178 -1.35 3.95 -18.11
C THR A 178 -0.63 5.27 -17.87
N GLN A 179 -1.10 6.36 -18.47
CA GLN A 179 -0.58 7.72 -18.30
C GLN A 179 -0.49 8.08 -16.82
N ARG A 180 -1.49 7.68 -16.04
CA ARG A 180 -1.53 7.89 -14.59
C ARG A 180 -0.29 7.31 -13.89
N ALA A 181 0.22 6.17 -14.36
CA ALA A 181 1.43 5.55 -13.83
C ALA A 181 2.70 6.18 -14.41
N TYR A 182 2.93 6.04 -15.71
CA TYR A 182 4.24 6.37 -16.31
C TYR A 182 4.53 7.87 -16.38
N VAL A 183 3.51 8.75 -16.37
CA VAL A 183 3.71 10.21 -16.28
C VAL A 183 4.06 10.66 -14.86
N ASN A 184 3.88 9.79 -13.86
CA ASN A 184 4.23 10.06 -12.47
C ASN A 184 5.41 9.21 -11.97
N GLY A 185 6.13 8.53 -12.88
CA GLY A 185 7.29 7.72 -12.49
C GLY A 185 6.97 6.37 -11.85
N TYR A 186 5.80 5.79 -12.11
CA TYR A 186 5.34 4.52 -11.54
C TYR A 186 5.11 3.42 -12.59
N CYS A 187 5.95 3.31 -13.61
CA CYS A 187 5.94 2.16 -14.52
C CYS A 187 7.03 1.17 -14.09
N TYR A 188 6.64 0.08 -13.42
CA TYR A 188 7.61 -0.89 -12.89
C TYR A 188 7.83 -2.02 -13.88
N GLY A 189 9.08 -2.42 -14.08
CA GLY A 189 9.42 -3.70 -14.70
C GLY A 189 9.53 -4.81 -13.65
N PRO A 190 9.85 -6.04 -14.06
CA PRO A 190 10.16 -7.14 -13.14
C PRO A 190 11.18 -6.75 -12.05
N ARG A 191 12.25 -6.03 -12.42
CA ARG A 191 13.27 -5.55 -11.49
C ARG A 191 12.71 -4.65 -10.39
N GLU A 192 11.87 -3.68 -10.75
CA GLU A 192 11.31 -2.74 -9.76
C GLU A 192 10.30 -3.41 -8.81
N TRP A 193 9.55 -4.41 -9.29
CA TRP A 193 8.70 -5.21 -8.44
C TRP A 193 9.50 -6.01 -7.41
N ASP A 194 10.59 -6.65 -7.82
CA ASP A 194 11.49 -7.36 -6.89
C ASP A 194 12.04 -6.41 -5.82
N ARG A 195 12.50 -5.23 -6.23
CA ARG A 195 13.02 -4.20 -5.30
C ARG A 195 11.95 -3.68 -4.35
N TYR A 196 10.70 -3.56 -4.81
CA TYR A 196 9.58 -3.17 -3.95
C TYR A 196 9.29 -4.24 -2.89
N PHE A 197 9.31 -5.52 -3.25
CA PHE A 197 9.15 -6.60 -2.28
C PHE A 197 10.35 -6.78 -1.35
N ASP A 198 11.57 -6.45 -1.80
CA ASP A 198 12.76 -6.37 -0.94
C ASP A 198 12.67 -5.22 0.06
N PHE A 199 12.12 -4.06 -0.35
CA PHE A 199 11.78 -2.97 0.57
C PHE A 199 10.76 -3.44 1.61
N CYS A 200 9.65 -4.07 1.19
CA CYS A 200 8.64 -4.59 2.11
C CYS A 200 9.24 -5.56 3.14
N LYS A 201 10.05 -6.51 2.67
CA LYS A 201 10.81 -7.47 3.49
C LYS A 201 11.70 -6.78 4.51
N ALA A 202 12.44 -5.76 4.08
CA ALA A 202 13.34 -5.04 4.96
C ALA A 202 12.59 -4.21 6.01
N VAL A 203 11.46 -3.58 5.65
CA VAL A 203 10.58 -2.88 6.61
C VAL A 203 10.04 -3.86 7.66
N SER A 204 9.52 -5.01 7.22
CA SER A 204 9.03 -6.06 8.11
C SER A 204 10.10 -6.50 9.11
N ARG A 205 11.33 -6.71 8.64
CA ARG A 205 12.45 -7.13 9.50
C ARG A 205 12.90 -6.05 10.48
N ALA A 206 12.97 -4.81 10.03
CA ALA A 206 13.39 -3.68 10.86
C ALA A 206 12.40 -3.43 12.01
N LEU A 207 11.10 -3.47 11.70
CA LEU A 207 10.02 -3.28 12.67
C LEU A 207 9.61 -4.56 13.41
N LYS A 208 10.06 -5.73 12.95
CA LYS A 208 9.74 -7.07 13.47
C LYS A 208 8.23 -7.38 13.48
N LEU A 209 7.54 -7.00 12.41
CA LEU A 209 6.09 -7.14 12.28
C LEU A 209 5.68 -7.52 10.85
N PRO A 210 4.50 -8.13 10.67
CA PRO A 210 4.03 -8.50 9.35
C PRO A 210 3.61 -7.27 8.53
N VAL A 211 3.90 -7.29 7.23
CA VAL A 211 3.60 -6.21 6.31
C VAL A 211 2.63 -6.66 5.21
N MET A 212 1.89 -5.69 4.67
CA MET A 212 0.91 -5.90 3.61
C MET A 212 1.19 -4.93 2.46
N PRO A 213 1.76 -5.39 1.33
CA PRO A 213 1.77 -4.63 0.09
C PRO A 213 0.36 -4.15 -0.29
N TRP A 214 0.26 -2.86 -0.55
CA TRP A 214 -0.95 -2.09 -0.86
C TRP A 214 -0.53 -0.96 -1.81
N GLN A 215 -1.41 -0.20 -2.43
CA GLN A 215 -2.36 -0.75 -3.39
C GLN A 215 -1.62 -1.26 -4.63
N MET A 216 -1.67 -2.57 -4.91
CA MET A 216 -0.98 -3.15 -6.06
C MET A 216 -1.92 -3.34 -7.26
N PRO A 217 -1.59 -2.88 -8.48
CA PRO A 217 -2.39 -3.15 -9.67
C PRO A 217 -2.38 -4.65 -9.99
N ALA A 218 -3.54 -5.18 -10.40
CA ALA A 218 -3.69 -6.57 -10.86
C ALA A 218 -3.61 -6.70 -12.40
N SER A 219 -3.23 -5.63 -13.10
CA SER A 219 -3.07 -5.62 -14.56
C SER A 219 -1.95 -6.53 -15.03
N ARG A 220 -2.14 -7.09 -16.22
CA ARG A 220 -1.19 -8.01 -16.84
C ARG A 220 -0.48 -7.38 -18.02
N ILE A 221 0.66 -7.96 -18.35
CA ILE A 221 1.44 -7.62 -19.54
C ILE A 221 0.72 -8.27 -20.74
N PRO A 222 0.40 -7.52 -21.80
CA PRO A 222 -0.11 -8.13 -23.01
C PRO A 222 1.04 -8.78 -23.78
N ASN A 223 0.83 -10.01 -24.23
CA ASN A 223 1.77 -10.73 -25.08
C ASN A 223 1.54 -10.37 -26.56
N THR A 224 2.39 -10.89 -27.46
CA THR A 224 2.35 -10.61 -28.90
C THR A 224 1.04 -10.98 -29.62
N THR A 225 0.15 -11.76 -28.98
CA THR A 225 -1.13 -12.18 -29.56
C THR A 225 -2.34 -11.42 -29.01
N ASP A 226 -2.15 -10.60 -27.98
CA ASP A 226 -3.22 -9.82 -27.38
C ASP A 226 -3.62 -8.63 -28.26
N PRO A 227 -4.91 -8.24 -28.27
CA PRO A 227 -5.39 -7.11 -29.07
C PRO A 227 -5.08 -5.77 -28.40
N VAL A 228 -3.84 -5.28 -28.54
CA VAL A 228 -3.43 -3.97 -28.01
C VAL A 228 -3.75 -2.86 -29.02
N ALA A 229 -4.57 -1.90 -28.60
CA ALA A 229 -4.90 -0.72 -29.40
C ALA A 229 -3.69 0.24 -29.51
N THR A 230 -3.69 1.14 -30.49
CA THR A 230 -2.65 2.19 -30.57
C THR A 230 -2.70 3.14 -29.37
N ASP A 231 -3.91 3.47 -28.91
CA ASP A 231 -4.16 4.26 -27.69
C ASP A 231 -4.68 3.35 -26.57
N PHE A 232 -3.79 2.48 -26.09
CA PHE A 232 -4.12 1.39 -25.17
C PHE A 232 -4.33 1.83 -23.72
N ASP A 233 -4.25 3.12 -23.39
CA ASP A 233 -4.36 3.62 -22.01
C ASP A 233 -5.62 3.12 -21.30
N SER A 234 -6.76 3.20 -22.00
CA SER A 234 -8.05 2.69 -21.53
C SER A 234 -8.15 1.17 -21.37
N GLN A 235 -7.18 0.41 -21.86
CA GLN A 235 -7.13 -1.05 -21.71
C GLN A 235 -6.47 -1.49 -20.40
N HIS A 236 -5.88 -0.57 -19.64
CA HIS A 236 -5.33 -0.83 -18.31
C HIS A 236 -4.32 -1.99 -18.28
N TRP A 237 -3.40 -1.99 -19.24
CA TRP A 237 -2.25 -2.91 -19.22
C TRP A 237 -1.23 -2.48 -18.15
N GLY A 238 -0.47 -3.44 -17.64
CA GLY A 238 0.56 -3.17 -16.63
C GLY A 238 1.38 -4.41 -16.31
N THR A 239 2.24 -4.34 -15.32
CA THR A 239 3.16 -5.46 -14.98
C THR A 239 2.85 -6.09 -13.63
N GLY A 240 2.19 -5.36 -12.72
CA GLY A 240 1.96 -5.80 -11.33
C GLY A 240 1.31 -7.18 -11.18
N GLY A 241 0.25 -7.44 -11.93
CA GLY A 241 -0.44 -8.74 -11.95
C GLY A 241 0.42 -9.85 -12.54
N SER A 242 1.07 -9.62 -13.69
CA SER A 242 1.95 -10.61 -14.34
C SER A 242 3.15 -10.98 -13.46
N CYS A 243 3.77 -10.01 -12.79
CA CYS A 243 4.89 -10.27 -11.88
C CYS A 243 4.39 -11.01 -10.62
N LEU A 244 3.33 -10.52 -9.96
CA LEU A 244 2.84 -11.13 -8.74
C LEU A 244 2.33 -12.56 -8.95
N LEU A 245 1.49 -12.77 -9.97
CA LEU A 245 0.72 -14.00 -10.19
C LEU A 245 1.41 -14.99 -11.14
N GLY A 246 2.52 -14.59 -11.73
CA GLY A 246 3.26 -15.32 -12.75
C GLY A 246 2.54 -15.30 -14.11
N ASP A 247 3.32 -15.15 -15.18
CA ASP A 247 2.87 -15.07 -16.56
C ASP A 247 3.81 -15.85 -17.51
N PRO A 248 3.61 -17.17 -17.66
CA PRO A 248 4.41 -18.00 -18.56
C PRO A 248 4.36 -17.59 -20.04
N ALA A 249 3.35 -16.80 -20.45
CA ALA A 249 3.26 -16.32 -21.82
C ALA A 249 4.31 -15.24 -22.13
N ILE A 250 4.73 -14.49 -21.11
CA ILE A 250 5.87 -13.57 -21.18
C ILE A 250 7.16 -14.30 -20.83
N GLY A 251 7.15 -15.02 -19.71
CA GLY A 251 8.27 -15.83 -19.23
C GLY A 251 9.53 -15.00 -18.97
N SER A 252 10.63 -15.37 -19.64
CA SER A 252 11.96 -14.77 -19.47
C SER A 252 12.47 -14.01 -20.70
N ASN A 253 11.63 -13.78 -21.71
CA ASN A 253 12.02 -13.07 -22.93
C ASN A 253 11.07 -11.89 -23.14
N TYR A 254 11.59 -10.66 -23.07
CA TYR A 254 10.78 -9.46 -23.26
C TYR A 254 10.22 -9.33 -24.69
N GLU A 255 10.77 -10.03 -25.68
CA GLU A 255 10.21 -10.06 -27.04
C GLU A 255 8.84 -10.75 -27.09
N ASN A 256 8.43 -11.46 -26.04
CA ASN A 256 7.07 -11.99 -25.91
C ASN A 256 6.04 -10.92 -25.53
N VAL A 257 6.49 -9.72 -25.12
CA VAL A 257 5.62 -8.56 -24.84
C VAL A 257 5.13 -7.95 -26.15
N HIS A 258 3.90 -7.45 -26.16
CA HIS A 258 3.32 -6.83 -27.35
C HIS A 258 4.18 -5.64 -27.85
N PRO A 259 4.54 -5.55 -29.15
CA PRO A 259 5.43 -4.51 -29.66
C PRO A 259 4.95 -3.07 -29.43
N THR A 260 3.63 -2.83 -29.47
CA THR A 260 3.05 -1.52 -29.13
C THR A 260 3.35 -1.09 -27.68
N ILE A 261 3.41 -2.04 -26.74
CA ILE A 261 3.81 -1.74 -25.36
C ILE A 261 5.30 -1.43 -25.31
N LEU A 262 6.14 -2.25 -25.92
CA LEU A 262 7.59 -2.02 -25.96
C LEU A 262 7.94 -0.64 -26.55
N ALA A 263 7.20 -0.19 -27.55
CA ALA A 263 7.36 1.11 -28.18
C ALA A 263 6.85 2.31 -27.35
N LEU A 264 6.16 2.09 -26.23
CA LEU A 264 5.67 3.14 -25.33
C LEU A 264 6.84 4.03 -24.90
N GLN A 265 6.73 5.33 -25.20
CA GLN A 265 7.72 6.34 -24.80
C GLN A 265 7.38 6.89 -23.42
N PHE A 266 8.38 6.94 -22.54
CA PHE A 266 8.26 7.60 -21.26
C PHE A 266 8.59 9.10 -21.36
N PRO A 267 7.99 9.96 -20.50
CA PRO A 267 8.28 11.39 -20.51
C PRO A 267 9.75 11.67 -20.16
N GLU A 268 10.36 12.65 -20.85
CA GLU A 268 11.77 13.06 -20.64
C GLU A 268 12.15 13.24 -19.17
N ALA A 269 11.24 13.76 -18.34
CA ALA A 269 11.45 13.96 -16.91
C ALA A 269 11.83 12.68 -16.14
N PHE A 270 11.39 11.51 -16.61
CA PHE A 270 11.63 10.22 -15.96
C PHE A 270 12.59 9.31 -16.71
N GLN A 271 13.04 9.67 -17.91
CA GLN A 271 13.86 8.77 -18.74
C GLN A 271 15.20 8.42 -18.09
N GLN A 272 15.77 9.34 -17.29
CA GLN A 272 16.99 9.06 -16.52
C GLN A 272 16.82 7.91 -15.51
N TYR A 273 15.59 7.66 -15.06
CA TYR A 273 15.26 6.61 -14.10
C TYR A 273 14.70 5.38 -14.79
N MET A 274 13.75 5.55 -15.71
CA MET A 274 12.94 4.46 -16.28
C MET A 274 13.48 3.92 -17.61
N GLY A 275 14.41 4.62 -18.26
CA GLY A 275 14.72 4.43 -19.68
C GLY A 275 13.84 5.29 -20.59
N ALA A 276 14.13 5.35 -21.88
CA ALA A 276 13.33 6.11 -22.84
C ALA A 276 12.00 5.41 -23.15
N THR A 277 11.99 4.07 -23.12
CA THR A 277 10.83 3.26 -23.49
C THR A 277 10.53 2.15 -22.49
N ALA A 278 9.35 1.52 -22.62
CA ALA A 278 9.06 0.29 -21.90
C ALA A 278 9.99 -0.86 -22.31
N GLU A 279 10.52 -0.86 -23.54
CA GLU A 279 11.57 -1.80 -23.96
C GLU A 279 12.83 -1.65 -23.10
N ASP A 280 13.31 -0.41 -22.88
CA ASP A 280 14.46 -0.15 -22.01
C ASP A 280 14.21 -0.66 -20.58
N MET A 281 12.98 -0.51 -20.07
CA MET A 281 12.55 -1.02 -18.76
C MET A 281 12.59 -2.56 -18.67
N PHE A 282 12.25 -3.28 -19.74
CA PHE A 282 12.41 -4.73 -19.77
C PHE A 282 13.87 -5.16 -19.94
N ILE A 283 14.64 -4.51 -20.83
CA ILE A 283 16.06 -4.79 -21.05
C ILE A 283 16.84 -4.66 -19.74
N ARG A 284 16.61 -3.58 -18.98
CA ARG A 284 17.28 -3.38 -17.68
C ARG A 284 16.82 -4.36 -16.59
N SER A 285 15.70 -5.04 -16.80
CA SER A 285 15.23 -6.09 -15.90
C SER A 285 15.90 -7.43 -16.18
N GLU A 286 16.69 -7.56 -17.26
CA GLU A 286 17.38 -8.80 -17.54
C GLU A 286 18.54 -9.09 -16.57
N PRO A 287 18.71 -10.35 -16.15
CA PRO A 287 17.81 -11.48 -16.42
C PRO A 287 16.55 -11.43 -15.55
N PHE A 288 15.37 -11.68 -16.14
CA PHE A 288 14.13 -11.91 -15.42
C PHE A 288 13.46 -13.22 -15.87
N ASP A 289 12.63 -13.80 -15.01
CA ASP A 289 11.67 -14.84 -15.39
C ASP A 289 10.43 -14.69 -14.52
N ILE A 290 9.35 -14.22 -15.14
CA ILE A 290 8.06 -14.05 -14.46
C ILE A 290 7.12 -15.22 -14.77
N SER A 291 7.59 -16.37 -15.27
CA SER A 291 6.73 -17.53 -15.52
C SER A 291 6.01 -18.00 -14.25
N ASN A 292 6.69 -17.89 -13.11
CA ASN A 292 6.21 -18.31 -11.81
C ASN A 292 5.82 -17.10 -10.95
N PRO A 293 4.86 -17.26 -10.02
CA PRO A 293 4.46 -16.18 -9.13
C PRO A 293 5.57 -15.76 -8.17
N LEU A 294 5.69 -14.45 -7.92
CA LEU A 294 6.61 -13.89 -6.93
C LEU A 294 6.23 -14.23 -5.48
N TYR A 295 4.96 -14.53 -5.20
CA TYR A 295 4.47 -14.75 -3.84
C TYR A 295 4.98 -16.04 -3.16
N GLY A 296 5.84 -16.82 -3.81
CA GLY A 296 6.37 -18.08 -3.31
C GLY A 296 7.10 -17.97 -1.96
N ASP A 297 7.84 -16.89 -1.74
CA ASP A 297 8.63 -16.68 -0.52
C ASP A 297 8.08 -15.55 0.39
N PHE A 298 6.91 -15.00 0.08
CA PHE A 298 6.30 -13.87 0.81
C PHE A 298 6.15 -14.13 2.32
N PRO A 299 5.70 -15.31 2.77
CA PRO A 299 5.80 -15.72 4.18
C PRO A 299 7.14 -15.44 4.85
N LEU A 300 8.26 -15.80 4.19
CA LEU A 300 9.62 -15.62 4.71
C LEU A 300 10.08 -14.15 4.66
N ARG A 301 9.37 -13.32 3.89
CA ARG A 301 9.54 -11.87 3.82
C ARG A 301 8.70 -11.11 4.85
N GLY A 302 7.88 -11.82 5.64
CA GLY A 302 6.92 -11.19 6.55
C GLY A 302 5.73 -10.57 5.83
N ILE A 303 5.53 -10.89 4.55
CA ILE A 303 4.36 -10.47 3.78
C ILE A 303 3.25 -11.50 4.00
N PHE A 304 2.19 -11.10 4.70
CA PHE A 304 1.08 -12.01 5.05
C PHE A 304 -0.11 -11.88 4.09
N SER A 305 -0.21 -10.77 3.37
CA SER A 305 -1.28 -10.47 2.43
C SER A 305 -0.85 -9.43 1.42
N VAL A 306 -1.45 -9.44 0.24
CA VAL A 306 -1.28 -8.41 -0.81
C VAL A 306 -2.66 -7.91 -1.19
N LEU A 307 -2.88 -6.60 -1.11
CA LEU A 307 -4.13 -6.00 -1.51
C LEU A 307 -4.06 -5.47 -2.94
N LEU A 308 -4.86 -6.12 -3.79
CA LEU A 308 -4.92 -5.86 -5.23
C LEU A 308 -6.02 -4.86 -5.60
N GLY A 309 -5.64 -3.88 -6.41
CA GLY A 309 -6.49 -2.87 -6.99
C GLY A 309 -6.63 -1.60 -6.16
N GLY A 310 -7.55 -0.77 -6.59
CA GLY A 310 -7.73 0.56 -6.04
C GLY A 310 -8.79 1.40 -6.76
N GLY A 311 -8.77 2.71 -6.57
CA GLY A 311 -9.81 3.64 -7.03
C GLY A 311 -9.94 3.73 -8.55
N ALA A 312 -8.83 3.64 -9.29
CA ALA A 312 -8.83 3.66 -10.75
C ALA A 312 -7.68 2.82 -11.33
N THR A 313 -7.71 1.52 -11.08
CA THR A 313 -6.77 0.51 -11.60
C THR A 313 -7.47 -0.86 -11.73
N THR A 314 -6.88 -1.78 -12.48
CA THR A 314 -7.25 -3.18 -12.49
C THR A 314 -7.13 -3.80 -11.10
N GLY A 315 -8.25 -4.32 -10.58
CA GLY A 315 -8.31 -5.05 -9.32
C GLY A 315 -8.86 -6.47 -9.47
N ILE A 316 -9.45 -6.99 -8.41
CA ILE A 316 -10.04 -8.34 -8.38
C ILE A 316 -11.46 -8.42 -8.95
N VAL A 317 -12.10 -7.27 -9.23
CA VAL A 317 -13.45 -7.16 -9.80
C VAL A 317 -13.39 -6.73 -11.26
N SER A 318 -14.43 -7.03 -12.04
CA SER A 318 -14.46 -6.70 -13.48
C SER A 318 -14.99 -5.31 -13.81
N ALA A 319 -15.39 -4.52 -12.80
CA ALA A 319 -16.08 -3.24 -13.01
C ALA A 319 -15.12 -2.04 -13.15
N ILE A 320 -13.84 -2.21 -12.80
CA ILE A 320 -12.83 -1.14 -12.77
C ILE A 320 -11.54 -1.70 -13.39
N GLY A 321 -10.87 -0.90 -14.23
CA GLY A 321 -9.64 -1.30 -14.92
C GLY A 321 -9.90 -2.30 -16.04
N ASN A 322 -8.96 -3.22 -16.25
CA ASN A 322 -9.07 -4.24 -17.29
C ASN A 322 -10.14 -5.30 -16.91
N PRO A 323 -11.22 -5.47 -17.70
CA PRO A 323 -12.30 -6.38 -17.37
C PRO A 323 -11.98 -7.84 -17.70
N GLU A 324 -10.83 -8.17 -18.29
CA GLU A 324 -10.46 -9.54 -18.65
C GLU A 324 -10.42 -10.47 -17.44
N PRO A 325 -10.74 -11.76 -17.62
CA PRO A 325 -10.79 -12.71 -16.52
C PRO A 325 -9.42 -13.17 -16.01
N TRP A 326 -8.31 -12.80 -16.68
CA TRP A 326 -6.98 -13.34 -16.43
C TRP A 326 -6.57 -13.30 -14.94
N ALA A 327 -6.62 -12.11 -14.32
CA ALA A 327 -6.22 -11.96 -12.91
C ALA A 327 -7.13 -12.77 -11.98
N ARG A 328 -8.44 -12.75 -12.24
CA ARG A 328 -9.44 -13.51 -11.47
C ARG A 328 -9.23 -15.02 -11.61
N GLN A 329 -8.87 -15.51 -12.79
CA GLN A 329 -8.57 -16.92 -13.01
C GLN A 329 -7.31 -17.35 -12.25
N LYS A 330 -6.26 -16.52 -12.25
CA LYS A 330 -5.04 -16.74 -11.48
C LYS A 330 -5.31 -16.76 -9.96
N LEU A 331 -6.11 -15.81 -9.48
CA LEU A 331 -6.52 -15.76 -8.06
C LEU A 331 -7.40 -16.96 -7.68
N ASN A 332 -8.33 -17.37 -8.54
CA ASN A 332 -9.11 -18.60 -8.34
C ASN A 332 -8.22 -19.84 -8.28
N ALA A 333 -7.19 -19.92 -9.14
CA ALA A 333 -6.22 -21.00 -9.08
C ALA A 333 -5.46 -21.02 -7.75
N TYR A 334 -5.00 -19.86 -7.27
CA TYR A 334 -4.37 -19.72 -5.96
C TYR A 334 -5.31 -20.13 -4.82
N MET A 335 -6.58 -19.70 -4.83
CA MET A 335 -7.54 -20.10 -3.79
C MET A 335 -7.81 -21.60 -3.76
N ASN A 336 -7.76 -22.27 -4.91
CA ASN A 336 -7.92 -23.72 -5.00
C ASN A 336 -6.67 -24.51 -4.57
N GLN A 337 -5.49 -23.90 -4.69
CA GLN A 337 -4.19 -24.50 -4.37
C GLN A 337 -3.28 -23.45 -3.71
N PRO A 338 -3.58 -23.01 -2.47
CA PRO A 338 -2.80 -21.99 -1.80
C PRO A 338 -1.42 -22.53 -1.43
N ILE A 339 -0.43 -21.65 -1.35
CA ILE A 339 0.85 -22.00 -0.75
C ILE A 339 0.64 -22.19 0.74
N THR A 340 1.00 -23.37 1.24
CA THR A 340 0.91 -23.72 2.66
C THR A 340 2.26 -23.46 3.34
N PHE A 341 2.25 -23.07 4.62
CA PHE A 341 3.47 -22.87 5.40
C PHE A 341 4.26 -24.16 5.71
N ASP A 342 3.70 -25.33 5.39
CA ASP A 342 4.25 -26.66 5.71
C ASP A 342 5.12 -27.26 4.59
N GLN A 343 5.44 -26.49 3.53
CA GLN A 343 6.31 -26.88 2.42
C GLN A 343 7.63 -26.10 2.45
#